data_AF-A0A9Q1HPU8-F1
#
_entry.id   AF-A0A9Q1HPU8-F1
#
_cell.length_a   1.000
_cell.length_b   1.000
_cell.length_c   1.000
_cell.angle_alpha   90.00
_cell.angle_beta   90.00
_cell.angle_gamma   90.00
#
_symmetry.space_group_name_H-M   'P 1'
#
loop_
_entity.id
_entity.type
_entity.pdbx_description
1 polymer ?
#
loop_
_entity_poly.entity_id
_entity_poly.type
_entity_poly.pdbx_seq_one_letter_code
_entity_poly.pdbx_strand_id
1 'polypeptide(L)'
;MEKGLQYLDNDKRQLVTDYNVWQRKIQRERDYSALETECQTLTREKKRVEEERKTLQQLLEEERDMFQRWNRTFMVVLENMKHKEQLQRDFDAVLAKSPFLDQYCPLSLQTIHPDWAQQFYSSVTTSPQRGGSWMDGRSDCIKQELTWFWRNGQPDDHFWFDSRTQYQDADCVVTVPGESAWMDTHCYSYRRFICETDALLL
;
A
#
# COMPACT_ATOMS: atom_id res chain seq x y z
N MET A 1 -42.25 -63.73 -10.08
CA MET A 1 -42.55 -62.47 -10.80
C MET A 1 -42.09 -61.24 -9.99
N GLU A 2 -42.23 -61.23 -8.66
CA GLU A 2 -41.82 -60.11 -7.78
C GLU A 2 -40.33 -59.72 -7.85
N LYS A 3 -39.41 -60.68 -7.93
CA LYS A 3 -37.96 -60.37 -8.02
C LYS A 3 -37.57 -59.59 -9.28
N GLY A 4 -38.33 -59.72 -10.37
CA GLY A 4 -38.07 -58.98 -11.62
C GLY A 4 -38.47 -57.51 -11.55
N LEU A 5 -39.53 -57.18 -10.78
CA LEU A 5 -39.97 -55.80 -10.59
C LEU A 5 -39.01 -55.01 -9.70
N GLN A 6 -38.41 -55.66 -8.68
CA GLN A 6 -37.43 -55.03 -7.80
C GLN A 6 -36.13 -54.68 -8.54
N TYR A 7 -35.73 -55.48 -9.53
CA TYR A 7 -34.56 -55.20 -10.36
C TYR A 7 -34.75 -53.95 -11.22
N LEU A 8 -35.92 -53.80 -11.84
CA LEU A 8 -36.26 -52.63 -12.66
C LEU A 8 -36.35 -51.32 -11.85
N ASP A 9 -36.77 -51.39 -10.58
CA ASP A 9 -36.79 -50.20 -9.71
C ASP A 9 -35.38 -49.74 -9.31
N ASN A 10 -34.47 -50.69 -9.06
CA ASN A 10 -33.07 -50.39 -8.75
C ASN A 10 -32.35 -49.75 -9.94
N ASP A 11 -32.54 -50.27 -11.16
CA ASP A 11 -31.93 -49.70 -12.38
C ASP A 11 -32.41 -48.26 -12.62
N LYS A 12 -33.70 -47.98 -12.40
CA LYS A 12 -34.24 -46.62 -12.52
C LYS A 12 -33.62 -45.66 -11.50
N ARG A 13 -33.44 -46.09 -10.25
CA ARG A 13 -32.80 -45.26 -9.20
C ARG A 13 -31.34 -44.97 -9.53
N GLN A 14 -30.63 -45.96 -10.07
CA GLN A 14 -29.25 -45.77 -10.51
C GLN A 14 -29.16 -44.75 -11.66
N LEU A 15 -30.01 -44.89 -12.68
CA LEU A 15 -30.06 -43.94 -13.81
C LEU A 15 -30.37 -42.50 -13.36
N VAL A 16 -31.29 -42.31 -12.41
CA VAL A 16 -31.58 -40.98 -11.85
C VAL A 16 -30.38 -40.41 -11.09
N THR A 17 -29.65 -41.27 -10.37
CA THR A 17 -28.46 -40.85 -9.62
C THR A 17 -27.34 -40.43 -10.57
N ASP A 18 -27.08 -41.23 -11.60
CA ASP A 18 -26.07 -40.94 -12.63
C ASP A 18 -26.41 -39.65 -13.40
N TYR A 19 -27.68 -39.44 -13.73
CA TYR A 19 -28.15 -38.20 -14.35
C TYR A 19 -27.90 -36.97 -13.46
N ASN A 20 -28.20 -37.07 -12.16
CA ASN A 20 -27.96 -35.97 -11.22
C ASN A 20 -26.46 -35.66 -11.04
N VAL A 21 -25.60 -36.69 -11.01
CA VAL A 21 -24.14 -36.52 -10.98
C VAL A 21 -23.65 -35.83 -12.24
N TRP A 22 -24.14 -36.25 -13.41
CA TRP A 22 -23.81 -35.63 -14.69
C TRP A 22 -24.25 -34.16 -14.75
N GLN A 23 -25.48 -33.83 -14.33
CA GLN A 23 -25.97 -32.45 -14.26
C GLN A 23 -25.08 -31.56 -13.39
N ARG A 24 -24.67 -32.02 -12.20
CA ARG A 24 -23.74 -31.27 -11.33
C ARG A 24 -22.36 -31.08 -11.96
N LYS A 25 -21.89 -32.04 -12.77
CA LYS A 25 -20.63 -31.90 -13.51
C LYS A 25 -20.74 -30.80 -14.57
N ILE A 26 -21.81 -30.83 -15.38
CA ILE A 26 -22.08 -29.80 -16.40
C ILE A 26 -22.23 -28.42 -15.76
N GLN A 27 -22.91 -28.29 -14.62
CA GLN A 27 -23.04 -27.01 -13.93
C GLN A 27 -21.68 -26.46 -13.48
N ARG A 28 -20.82 -27.31 -12.88
CA ARG A 28 -19.46 -26.89 -12.49
C ARG A 28 -18.63 -26.43 -13.69
N GLU A 29 -18.71 -27.12 -14.83
CA GLU A 29 -18.00 -26.72 -16.06
C GLU A 29 -18.49 -25.36 -16.57
N ARG A 30 -19.78 -25.05 -16.47
CA ARG A 30 -20.32 -23.72 -16.78
C ARG A 30 -19.83 -22.65 -15.80
N ASP A 31 -19.83 -22.96 -14.51
CA ASP A 31 -19.36 -22.04 -13.47
C ASP A 31 -17.86 -21.74 -13.66
N TYR A 32 -17.05 -22.74 -14.02
CA TYR A 32 -15.64 -22.54 -14.36
C TYR A 32 -15.45 -21.66 -15.59
N SER A 33 -16.26 -21.86 -16.65
CA SER A 33 -16.19 -21.03 -17.86
C SER A 33 -16.58 -19.56 -17.59
N ALA A 34 -17.57 -19.33 -16.72
CA ALA A 34 -17.95 -17.98 -16.28
C ALA A 34 -16.82 -17.31 -15.49
N LEU A 35 -16.22 -18.03 -14.53
CA LEU A 35 -15.07 -17.56 -13.74
C LEU A 35 -13.84 -17.24 -14.62
N GLU A 36 -13.59 -18.06 -15.65
CA GLU A 36 -12.50 -17.81 -16.60
C GLU A 36 -12.71 -16.49 -17.37
N THR A 37 -13.95 -16.23 -17.79
CA THR A 37 -14.31 -14.98 -18.49
C THR A 37 -14.16 -13.75 -17.59
N GLU A 38 -14.57 -13.87 -16.31
CA GLU A 38 -14.42 -12.81 -15.31
C GLU A 38 -12.93 -12.52 -15.03
N CYS A 39 -12.12 -13.56 -14.85
CA CYS A 39 -10.68 -13.43 -14.64
C CYS A 39 -9.97 -12.75 -15.83
N GLN A 40 -10.36 -13.10 -17.06
CA GLN A 40 -9.85 -12.42 -18.26
C GLN A 40 -10.24 -10.94 -18.30
N THR A 41 -11.46 -10.60 -17.87
CA THR A 41 -11.94 -9.21 -17.81
C THR A 41 -11.14 -8.41 -16.79
N LEU A 42 -11.00 -8.93 -15.56
CA LEU A 42 -10.21 -8.29 -14.51
C LEU A 42 -8.73 -8.13 -14.90
N THR A 43 -8.18 -9.10 -15.63
CA THR A 43 -6.79 -9.00 -16.14
C THR A 43 -6.63 -7.83 -17.12
N ARG A 44 -7.63 -7.59 -17.98
CA ARG A 44 -7.61 -6.44 -18.91
C ARG A 44 -7.76 -5.12 -18.15
N GLU A 45 -8.66 -5.06 -17.18
CA GLU A 45 -8.84 -3.85 -16.36
C GLU A 45 -7.60 -3.52 -15.53
N LYS A 46 -6.95 -4.52 -14.93
CA LYS A 46 -5.67 -4.35 -14.23
C LYS A 46 -4.61 -3.72 -15.14
N LYS A 47 -4.49 -4.20 -16.39
CA LYS A 47 -3.56 -3.63 -17.37
C LYS A 47 -3.90 -2.17 -17.70
N ARG A 48 -5.18 -1.85 -17.92
CA ARG A 48 -5.64 -0.48 -18.16
C ARG A 48 -5.27 0.46 -17.00
N VAL A 49 -5.56 0.06 -15.77
CA VAL A 49 -5.25 0.86 -14.56
C VAL A 49 -3.74 1.04 -14.40
N GLU A 50 -2.95 0.02 -14.73
CA GLU A 50 -1.49 0.11 -14.66
C GLU A 50 -0.90 1.05 -15.72
N GLU A 51 -1.49 1.11 -16.91
CA GLU A 51 -1.14 2.09 -17.95
C GLU A 51 -1.52 3.51 -17.54
N GLU A 52 -2.74 3.72 -17.02
CA GLU A 52 -3.19 5.02 -16.48
C GLU A 52 -2.27 5.51 -15.36
N ARG A 53 -1.86 4.62 -14.45
CA ARG A 53 -0.90 4.93 -13.39
C ARG A 53 0.45 5.41 -13.95
N LYS A 54 0.96 4.76 -15.01
CA LYS A 54 2.21 5.18 -15.66
C LYS A 54 2.08 6.56 -16.29
N THR A 55 0.95 6.86 -16.95
CA THR A 55 0.68 8.19 -17.51
C THR A 55 0.62 9.26 -16.43
N LEU A 56 -0.07 8.99 -15.31
CA LEU A 56 -0.13 9.93 -14.19
C LEU A 56 1.25 10.18 -13.57
N GLN A 57 2.06 9.13 -13.44
CA GLN A 57 3.41 9.26 -12.92
C GLN A 57 4.29 10.13 -13.84
N GLN A 58 4.18 9.95 -15.16
CA GLN A 58 4.88 10.79 -16.13
C GLN A 58 4.44 12.26 -16.03
N LEU A 59 3.14 12.54 -15.90
CA LEU A 59 2.64 13.91 -15.73
C LEU A 59 3.18 14.56 -14.45
N LEU A 60 3.27 13.81 -13.35
CA LEU A 60 3.85 14.30 -12.09
C LEU A 60 5.35 14.60 -12.22
N GLU A 61 6.09 13.80 -13.00
CA GLU A 61 7.51 14.07 -13.31
C GLU A 61 7.66 15.34 -14.17
N GLU A 62 6.79 15.52 -15.17
CA GLU A 62 6.76 16.72 -16.02
C GLU A 62 6.43 17.99 -15.22
N GLU A 63 5.46 17.93 -14.29
CA GLU A 63 5.13 19.02 -13.38
C GLU A 63 6.30 19.35 -12.43
N ARG A 64 6.95 18.32 -11.88
CA ARG A 64 8.15 18.50 -11.04
C ARG A 64 9.26 19.21 -11.82
N ASP A 65 9.53 18.78 -13.04
CA ASP A 65 10.55 19.39 -13.90
C ASP A 65 10.21 20.83 -14.30
N MET A 66 8.93 21.12 -14.52
CA MET A 66 8.45 22.48 -14.76
C MET A 66 8.69 23.36 -13.53
N PHE A 67 8.32 22.87 -12.34
CA PHE A 67 8.52 23.60 -11.09
C PHE A 67 10.00 23.86 -10.81
N GLN A 68 10.87 22.86 -11.01
CA GLN A 68 12.31 23.04 -10.85
C GLN A 68 12.90 24.07 -11.82
N ARG A 69 12.47 24.06 -13.09
CA ARG A 69 12.89 25.06 -14.09
C ARG A 69 12.42 26.47 -13.71
N TRP A 70 11.18 26.59 -13.28
CA TRP A 70 10.62 27.85 -12.78
C TRP A 70 11.42 28.35 -11.57
N ASN A 71 11.67 27.48 -10.59
CA ASN A 71 12.42 27.81 -9.38
C ASN A 71 13.83 28.32 -9.70
N ARG A 72 14.57 27.64 -10.60
CA ARG A 72 15.90 28.12 -11.05
C ARG A 72 15.83 29.52 -11.66
N THR A 73 14.86 29.76 -12.54
CA THR A 73 14.68 31.07 -13.18
C THR A 73 14.30 32.15 -12.16
N PHE A 74 13.40 31.82 -11.23
CA PHE A 74 12.94 32.69 -10.17
C PHE A 74 14.08 33.10 -9.23
N MET A 75 14.94 32.17 -8.83
CA MET A 75 16.09 32.47 -7.97
C MET A 75 17.08 33.44 -8.64
N VAL A 76 17.34 33.29 -9.94
CA VAL A 76 18.19 34.24 -10.71
C VAL A 76 17.57 35.64 -10.74
N VAL A 77 16.25 35.74 -10.89
CA VAL A 77 15.54 37.04 -10.84
C VAL A 77 15.65 37.64 -9.44
N LEU A 78 15.40 36.85 -8.40
CA LEU A 78 15.47 37.30 -7.00
C LEU A 78 16.84 37.87 -6.64
N GLU A 79 17.93 37.24 -7.08
CA GLU A 79 19.29 37.73 -6.80
C GLU A 79 19.55 39.15 -7.29
N ASN A 80 18.87 39.57 -8.35
CA ASN A 80 18.99 40.89 -8.96
C ASN A 80 18.03 41.94 -8.36
N MET A 81 17.17 41.56 -7.40
CA MET A 81 16.20 42.47 -6.79
C MET A 81 16.75 43.13 -5.52
N LYS A 82 16.55 44.46 -5.39
CA LYS A 82 16.94 45.26 -4.22
C LYS A 82 16.31 44.82 -2.89
N HIS A 83 15.24 44.01 -2.92
CA HIS A 83 14.48 43.56 -1.74
C HIS A 83 14.38 42.02 -1.64
N LYS A 84 15.39 41.29 -2.14
CA LYS A 84 15.38 39.83 -2.22
C LYS A 84 15.01 39.11 -0.91
N GLU A 85 15.42 39.62 0.24
CA GLU A 85 15.14 39.01 1.54
C GLU A 85 13.65 39.07 1.93
N GLN A 86 12.95 40.15 1.57
CA GLN A 86 11.52 40.27 1.85
C GLN A 86 10.71 39.35 0.93
N LEU A 87 11.05 39.32 -0.36
CA LEU A 87 10.42 38.45 -1.34
C LEU A 87 10.64 36.96 -1.04
N GLN A 88 11.84 36.57 -0.61
CA GLN A 88 12.11 35.20 -0.17
C GLN A 88 11.23 34.83 1.02
N ARG A 89 11.14 35.69 2.04
CA ARG A 89 10.25 35.46 3.20
C ARG A 89 8.78 35.32 2.80
N ASP A 90 8.30 36.17 1.91
CA ASP A 90 6.91 36.13 1.44
C ASP A 90 6.65 34.84 0.62
N PHE A 91 7.61 34.41 -0.18
CA PHE A 91 7.54 33.17 -0.94
C PHE A 91 7.56 31.94 -0.02
N ASP A 92 8.48 31.87 0.95
CA ASP A 92 8.54 30.80 1.95
C ASP A 92 7.24 30.73 2.77
N ALA A 93 6.64 31.88 3.10
CA ALA A 93 5.36 31.95 3.80
C ALA A 93 4.18 31.45 2.94
N VAL A 94 4.23 31.63 1.62
CA VAL A 94 3.25 31.06 0.69
C VAL A 94 3.45 29.54 0.59
N LEU A 95 4.69 29.07 0.46
CA LEU A 95 4.99 27.63 0.45
C LEU A 95 4.53 26.96 1.76
N ALA A 96 4.83 27.54 2.92
CA ALA A 96 4.43 27.02 4.22
C ALA A 96 2.90 26.98 4.44
N LYS A 97 2.13 27.73 3.64
CA LYS A 97 0.65 27.73 3.66
C LYS A 97 0.05 26.86 2.55
N SER A 98 0.88 26.31 1.67
CA SER A 98 0.41 25.52 0.54
C SER A 98 0.05 24.11 1.03
N PRO A 99 -1.25 23.72 1.03
CA PRO A 99 -1.66 22.36 1.39
C PRO A 99 -1.10 21.31 0.43
N PHE A 100 -0.58 21.75 -0.72
CA PHE A 100 0.08 20.89 -1.71
C PHE A 100 1.39 20.29 -1.18
N LEU A 101 2.11 21.00 -0.30
CA LEU A 101 3.36 20.48 0.29
C LEU A 101 3.10 19.54 1.47
N ASP A 102 1.99 19.72 2.20
CA ASP A 102 1.58 18.79 3.27
C ASP A 102 1.02 17.46 2.74
N GLN A 103 0.44 17.47 1.53
CA GLN A 103 -0.20 16.30 0.93
C GLN A 103 0.76 15.42 0.13
N TYR A 104 1.94 15.94 -0.24
CA TYR A 104 2.99 15.20 -0.93
C TYR A 104 4.24 15.15 -0.07
N CYS A 105 4.41 14.05 0.68
CA CYS A 105 5.74 13.47 0.84
C CYS A 105 6.00 12.61 -0.41
N PRO A 106 6.70 13.13 -1.44
CA PRO A 106 7.00 12.37 -2.66
C PRO A 106 8.09 11.31 -2.47
N LEU A 107 8.49 11.05 -1.22
CA LEU A 107 9.58 10.16 -0.85
C LEU A 107 8.99 9.02 -0.03
N SER A 108 9.51 7.82 -0.23
CA SER A 108 9.05 6.59 0.41
C SER A 108 8.78 6.81 1.91
N LEU A 109 7.67 6.26 2.40
CA LEU A 109 7.52 6.10 3.84
C LEU A 109 8.75 5.34 4.35
N GLN A 110 9.26 5.80 5.49
CA GLN A 110 10.56 5.49 6.04
C GLN A 110 10.86 3.98 6.11
N THR A 111 12.10 3.61 5.79
CA THR A 111 12.63 2.26 5.91
C THR A 111 13.76 2.29 6.94
N ILE A 112 13.53 1.80 8.16
CA ILE A 112 14.53 1.87 9.25
C ILE A 112 15.49 0.68 9.11
N HIS A 113 16.74 0.90 8.73
CA HIS A 113 17.72 -0.21 8.54
C HIS A 113 19.02 -0.15 9.34
N PRO A 114 19.11 0.69 10.39
CA PRO A 114 19.93 0.27 11.53
C PRO A 114 19.37 0.63 12.93
N ASP A 115 19.76 -0.11 13.98
CA ASP A 115 19.40 0.13 15.40
C ASP A 115 19.55 1.60 15.84
N TRP A 116 20.55 2.31 15.29
CA TRP A 116 20.76 3.73 15.61
C TRP A 116 19.65 4.63 15.05
N ALA A 117 19.06 4.28 13.90
CA ALA A 117 17.97 5.01 13.31
C ALA A 117 16.69 4.80 14.12
N GLN A 118 16.44 3.59 14.62
CA GLN A 118 15.34 3.35 15.55
C GLN A 118 15.46 4.20 16.81
N GLN A 119 16.65 4.23 17.44
CA GLN A 119 16.90 5.08 18.60
C GLN A 119 16.74 6.58 18.29
N PHE A 120 17.24 7.02 17.14
CA PHE A 120 17.05 8.39 16.67
C PHE A 120 15.57 8.73 16.52
N TYR A 121 14.80 7.92 15.79
CA TYR A 121 13.37 8.14 15.55
C TYR A 121 12.53 8.06 16.81
N SER A 122 12.80 7.08 17.68
CA SER A 122 12.20 7.05 19.01
C SER A 122 12.50 8.37 19.73
N SER A 123 13.76 8.81 19.82
CA SER A 123 14.10 10.04 20.55
C SER A 123 13.41 11.31 20.02
N VAL A 124 13.19 11.42 18.70
CA VAL A 124 12.51 12.59 18.10
C VAL A 124 10.98 12.45 18.11
N THR A 125 10.44 11.26 18.34
CA THR A 125 8.99 10.99 18.37
C THR A 125 8.43 10.74 19.77
N THR A 126 9.27 10.39 20.77
CA THR A 126 8.91 10.00 22.15
C THR A 126 8.43 11.14 23.04
N SER A 127 7.84 12.20 22.49
CA SER A 127 7.06 13.10 23.34
C SER A 127 5.79 12.36 23.76
N PRO A 128 5.57 12.06 25.06
CA PRO A 128 4.41 11.28 25.53
C PRO A 128 3.05 11.93 25.24
N GLN A 129 3.05 13.17 24.73
CA GLN A 129 1.86 13.90 24.30
C GLN A 129 1.53 13.70 22.81
N ARG A 130 2.40 13.06 22.03
CA ARG A 130 2.22 12.83 20.60
C ARG A 130 1.89 11.35 20.40
N GLY A 131 0.67 11.04 19.96
CA GLY A 131 0.29 9.68 19.58
C GLY A 131 1.22 9.10 18.52
N GLY A 132 1.25 7.76 18.40
CA GLY A 132 2.17 7.05 17.51
C GLY A 132 2.14 7.52 16.05
N SER A 133 3.26 7.34 15.34
CA SER A 133 3.43 7.75 13.95
C SER A 133 3.46 6.54 13.01
N TRP A 134 2.90 6.68 11.82
CA TRP A 134 2.94 5.72 10.72
C TRP A 134 4.37 5.45 10.24
N MET A 135 4.66 4.17 10.03
CA MET A 135 5.79 3.63 9.28
C MET A 135 5.28 2.57 8.29
N ASP A 136 5.93 2.42 7.14
CA ASP A 136 5.40 1.55 6.10
C ASP A 136 5.61 0.08 6.46
N GLY A 137 4.54 -0.70 6.39
CA GLY A 137 4.61 -2.14 6.24
C GLY A 137 3.52 -2.53 5.26
N ARG A 138 3.79 -3.48 4.37
CA ARG A 138 2.77 -4.08 3.52
C ARG A 138 2.85 -5.58 3.66
N SER A 139 1.73 -6.22 4.02
CA SER A 139 1.53 -7.64 3.75
C SER A 139 0.87 -7.78 2.37
N ASP A 140 1.32 -8.73 1.55
CA ASP A 140 0.74 -8.97 0.22
C ASP A 140 -0.38 -10.01 0.31
N CYS A 141 -1.49 -9.80 -0.40
CA CYS A 141 -2.75 -10.53 -0.26
C CYS A 141 -2.70 -12.01 -0.70
N ILE A 142 -1.54 -12.55 -1.07
CA ILE A 142 -1.41 -13.90 -1.63
C ILE A 142 -0.17 -14.61 -1.04
N LYS A 143 -0.40 -15.32 0.07
CA LYS A 143 0.31 -16.54 0.52
C LYS A 143 1.75 -16.40 1.04
N GLN A 144 2.00 -15.46 1.95
CA GLN A 144 2.98 -15.69 3.03
C GLN A 144 2.72 -14.68 4.15
N GLU A 145 1.92 -15.06 5.15
CA GLU A 145 1.70 -14.30 6.40
C GLU A 145 2.98 -14.18 7.27
N LEU A 146 4.17 -14.39 6.70
CA LEU A 146 5.43 -14.53 7.43
C LEU A 146 6.59 -13.74 6.81
N THR A 147 6.35 -12.97 5.74
CA THR A 147 7.38 -12.13 5.13
C THR A 147 6.89 -10.70 5.04
N TRP A 148 7.54 -9.81 5.80
CA TRP A 148 7.25 -8.38 5.84
C TRP A 148 8.22 -7.62 4.94
N PHE A 149 7.69 -6.64 4.22
CA PHE A 149 8.47 -5.76 3.36
C PHE A 149 8.13 -4.31 3.67
N TRP A 150 9.14 -3.45 3.60
CA TRP A 150 8.97 -2.01 3.56
C TRP A 150 8.38 -1.57 2.22
N ARG A 151 7.77 -0.38 2.15
CA ARG A 151 7.18 0.15 0.88
C ARG A 151 8.12 0.12 -0.30
N ASN A 152 9.39 0.37 -0.02
CA ASN A 152 10.44 0.46 -1.03
C ASN A 152 10.87 -0.92 -1.54
N GLY A 153 10.27 -2.00 -1.04
CA GLY A 153 10.53 -3.38 -1.42
C GLY A 153 11.70 -4.03 -0.68
N GLN A 154 12.33 -3.33 0.28
CA GLN A 154 13.36 -3.93 1.11
C GLN A 154 12.74 -4.92 2.11
N PRO A 155 13.38 -6.09 2.32
CA PRO A 155 12.92 -7.05 3.32
C PRO A 155 13.07 -6.45 4.71
N ASP A 156 12.08 -6.66 5.58
CA ASP A 156 12.21 -6.32 6.99
C ASP A 156 13.15 -7.31 7.67
N ASP A 157 14.35 -6.85 8.04
CA ASP A 157 15.38 -7.62 8.74
C ASP A 157 15.43 -7.34 10.25
N HIS A 158 14.57 -6.43 10.76
CA HIS A 158 14.53 -6.02 12.17
C HIS A 158 13.19 -6.35 12.86
N PHE A 159 12.39 -7.24 12.26
CA PHE A 159 11.08 -7.63 12.77
C PHE A 159 11.13 -8.11 14.24
N TRP A 160 10.67 -7.25 15.16
CA TRP A 160 10.55 -7.56 16.58
C TRP A 160 9.21 -8.26 16.84
N PHE A 161 9.26 -9.59 16.98
CA PHE A 161 8.09 -10.41 17.30
C PHE A 161 7.75 -10.36 18.80
N ASP A 162 7.01 -9.35 19.24
CA ASP A 162 6.27 -9.45 20.50
C ASP A 162 4.82 -9.83 20.19
N SER A 163 4.45 -11.07 20.51
CA SER A 163 3.09 -11.63 20.32
C SER A 163 1.95 -10.82 20.96
N ARG A 164 2.27 -9.79 21.77
CA ARG A 164 1.31 -8.95 22.48
C ARG A 164 0.58 -7.92 21.60
N THR A 165 1.01 -7.68 20.36
CA THR A 165 0.48 -6.59 19.51
C THR A 165 -0.21 -7.04 18.21
N GLN A 166 -0.46 -8.34 18.03
CA GLN A 166 -1.14 -8.81 16.81
C GLN A 166 -2.63 -8.50 16.86
N TYR A 167 -3.05 -7.51 16.08
CA TYR A 167 -4.44 -7.40 15.65
C TYR A 167 -4.61 -8.28 14.41
N GLN A 168 -5.55 -9.23 14.48
CA GLN A 168 -5.99 -9.94 13.28
C GLN A 168 -6.46 -8.88 12.28
N ASP A 169 -5.88 -8.85 11.07
CA ASP A 169 -6.16 -7.87 9.99
C ASP A 169 -5.48 -6.49 10.12
N ALA A 170 -4.42 -6.37 10.92
CA ALA A 170 -3.54 -5.22 10.86
C ALA A 170 -2.35 -5.52 9.93
N ASP A 171 -2.02 -4.58 9.05
CA ASP A 171 -0.99 -4.74 8.01
C ASP A 171 -0.03 -3.53 7.94
N CYS A 172 -0.18 -2.56 8.86
CA CYS A 172 0.57 -1.32 8.83
C CYS A 172 1.20 -1.02 10.20
N VAL A 173 2.40 -0.46 10.19
CA VAL A 173 3.22 -0.32 11.40
C VAL A 173 3.15 1.09 11.96
N VAL A 174 3.08 1.24 13.29
CA VAL A 174 3.23 2.53 13.98
C VAL A 174 4.27 2.47 15.07
N THR A 175 4.92 3.59 15.37
CA THR A 175 5.75 3.74 16.57
C THR A 175 4.88 3.75 17.82
N VAL A 176 5.34 3.11 18.90
CA VAL A 176 4.71 3.19 20.21
C VAL A 176 5.31 4.39 20.97
N PRO A 177 4.49 5.38 21.38
CA PRO A 177 5.01 6.54 22.11
C PRO A 177 5.69 6.14 23.43
N GLY A 178 6.90 6.64 23.65
CA GLY A 178 7.66 6.35 24.87
C GLY A 178 8.44 5.03 24.84
N GLU A 179 8.33 4.26 23.76
CA GLU A 179 9.01 2.99 23.59
C GLU A 179 9.86 2.99 22.30
N SER A 180 10.97 2.26 22.32
CA SER A 180 11.72 1.91 21.12
C SER A 180 11.13 0.66 20.47
N ALA A 181 9.81 0.68 20.26
CA ALA A 181 9.04 -0.45 19.77
C ALA A 181 8.03 0.01 18.72
N TRP A 182 7.61 -0.94 17.88
CA TRP A 182 6.60 -0.73 16.86
C TRP A 182 5.40 -1.63 17.14
N MET A 183 4.23 -1.23 16.65
CA MET A 183 2.98 -1.94 16.82
C MET A 183 2.26 -2.01 15.49
N ASP A 184 1.68 -3.16 15.20
CA ASP A 184 0.82 -3.36 14.05
C ASP A 184 -0.56 -2.74 14.30
N THR A 185 -1.11 -2.07 13.29
CA THR A 185 -2.41 -1.41 13.36
C THR A 185 -3.09 -1.43 11.98
N HIS A 186 -4.42 -1.29 11.97
CA HIS A 186 -5.15 -1.15 10.72
C HIS A 186 -4.71 0.10 9.96
N CYS A 187 -4.35 -0.08 8.69
CA CYS A 187 -3.89 0.96 7.76
C CYS A 187 -4.83 2.17 7.64
N TYR A 188 -6.10 2.02 8.03
CA TYR A 188 -7.12 3.07 7.99
C TYR A 188 -7.14 3.96 9.25
N SER A 189 -6.21 3.78 10.20
CA SER A 189 -6.15 4.60 11.42
C SER A 189 -5.60 6.01 11.15
N TYR A 190 -6.16 7.04 11.79
CA TYR A 190 -5.66 8.41 11.68
C TYR A 190 -4.43 8.59 12.58
N ARG A 191 -3.23 8.65 11.97
CA ARG A 191 -1.95 8.91 12.66
C ARG A 191 -1.13 9.92 11.87
N ARG A 192 -0.15 10.54 12.54
CA ARG A 192 0.89 11.34 11.87
C ARG A 192 1.86 10.41 11.16
N PHE A 193 2.56 10.89 10.16
CA PHE A 193 3.56 10.10 9.41
C PHE A 193 4.95 10.72 9.55
N ILE A 194 5.98 9.89 9.37
CA ILE A 194 7.38 10.33 9.29
C ILE A 194 7.84 10.03 7.87
N CYS A 195 8.45 11.03 7.22
CA CYS A 195 9.01 10.88 5.89
C CYS A 195 10.53 10.82 5.99
N GLU A 196 11.12 9.90 5.25
CA GLU A 196 12.55 9.85 5.01
C GLU A 196 12.86 10.53 3.68
N THR A 197 13.93 11.30 3.63
CA THR A 197 14.37 11.95 2.41
C THR A 197 15.85 11.71 2.20
N ASP A 198 16.25 11.43 0.95
CA ASP A 198 17.66 11.37 0.59
C ASP A 198 18.23 12.79 0.64
N ALA A 199 18.74 13.18 1.81
CA ALA A 199 19.26 14.52 2.05
C ALA A 199 20.57 14.83 1.26
N LEU A 200 21.09 13.88 0.48
CA LEU A 200 22.42 13.96 -0.15
C LEU A 200 22.45 13.76 -1.67
N LEU A 201 21.32 13.87 -2.39
CA LEU A 201 21.33 13.93 -3.86
C LEU A 201 21.46 15.39 -4.38
N LEU A 202 22.45 16.13 -3.85
CA LEU A 202 22.89 17.42 -4.38
C LEU A 202 24.14 17.25 -5.24
#